data_AF-A0A7X0CCB0-F1
#
_entry.id   AF-A0A7X0CCB0-F1
#
_cell.length_a   1.000
_cell.length_b   1.000
_cell.length_c   1.000
_cell.angle_alpha   90.00
_cell.angle_beta   90.00
_cell.angle_gamma   90.00
#
_symmetry.space_group_name_H-M   'P 1'
#
loop_
_entity.id
_entity.type
_entity.pdbx_description
1 polymer ?
#
loop_
_entity_poly.entity_id
_entity_poly.type
_entity_poly.pdbx_seq_one_letter_code
_entity_poly.pdbx_strand_id
1 'polypeptide(L)' 'MRRLQQRIRDLEAELIRLQAQNDALAAQTRDEALSRMQEREPALT' A
#
# COMPACT_ATOMS: atom_id res chain seq x y z
N MET A 1 18.79 26.96 9.45
CA MET A 1 18.03 25.91 10.16
C MET A 1 16.53 25.88 9.82
N ARG A 2 15.79 26.99 9.83
CA ARG A 2 14.33 27.03 9.55
C ARG A 2 13.90 26.39 8.22
N ARG A 3 14.65 26.61 7.13
CA ARG A 3 14.39 25.98 5.82
C ARG A 3 14.58 24.47 5.83
N LEU A 4 15.60 23.97 6.51
CA LEU A 4 15.85 22.54 6.63
C LEU A 4 14.77 21.86 7.47
N GLN A 5 14.38 22.47 8.59
CA GLN A 5 13.28 21.98 9.43
C GLN A 5 11.95 21.96 8.67
N GLN A 6 11.69 22.94 7.81
CA GLN A 6 10.51 22.91 6.96
C GLN A 6 10.57 21.75 5.98
N ARG A 7 11.71 21.58 5.30
CA ARG A 7 11.91 20.48 4.35
C ARG A 7 11.78 19.11 5.00
N ILE A 8 12.29 18.93 6.22
CA ILE A 8 12.13 17.68 6.98
C ILE A 8 10.64 17.41 7.22
N ARG A 9 9.88 18.38 7.71
CA ARG A 9 8.43 18.21 7.95
C ARG A 9 7.66 17.90 6.67
N ASP A 10 8.01 18.55 5.57
CA ASP A 10 7.38 18.28 4.27
C ASP A 10 7.69 16.84 3.81
N LEU A 11 8.93 16.38 3.97
CA LEU A 11 9.35 15.02 3.63
C LEU A 11 8.71 13.97 4.54
N GLU A 12 8.57 14.24 5.84
CA GLU A 12 7.87 13.36 6.79
C GLU A 12 6.39 13.21 6.40
N ALA A 13 5.73 14.31 6.02
CA ALA A 13 4.35 14.29 5.55
C ALA A 13 4.21 13.51 4.23
N GLU A 14 5.16 13.66 3.31
CA GLU A 14 5.21 12.91 2.05
C GLU A 14 5.42 11.42 2.29
N LEU A 15 6.34 11.05 3.20
CA LEU A 15 6.57 9.66 3.60
C LEU A 15 5.31 8.99 4.14
N ILE A 16 4.60 9.65 5.07
CA ILE A 16 3.35 9.11 5.64
C ILE A 16 2.30 8.89 4.55
N ARG A 17 2.16 9.83 3.61
CA ARG A 17 1.22 9.69 2.48
C ARG A 17 1.59 8.55 1.56
N LEU A 18 2.87 8.36 1.25
CA LEU A 18 3.35 7.28 0.39
C LEU A 18 3.21 5.92 1.08
N GLN A 19 3.46 5.84 2.38
CA GLN A 19 3.22 4.63 3.18
C GLN A 19 1.75 4.24 3.15
N ALA A 20 0.84 5.18 3.40
CA ALA A 20 -0.60 4.91 3.34
C ALA A 20 -1.06 4.42 1.95
N GLN A 21 -0.50 4.97 0.86
CA GLN A 21 -0.78 4.52 -0.49
C GLN A 21 -0.23 3.11 -0.75
N ASN A 22 1.00 2.82 -0.33
CA ASN A 22 1.59 1.49 -0.46
C ASN A 22 0.81 0.45 0.34
N ASP A 23 0.35 0.79 1.55
CA ASP A 23 -0.46 -0.11 2.37
C ASP A 23 -1.80 -0.43 1.70
N ALA A 24 -2.45 0.58 1.11
CA ALA A 24 -3.68 0.39 0.34
C ALA A 24 -3.45 -0.49 -0.90
N LEU A 25 -2.38 -0.25 -1.66
CA LEU A 25 -2.03 -1.07 -2.83
C LEU A 25 -1.65 -2.50 -2.46
N ALA A 26 -0.93 -2.69 -1.35
CA ALA A 26 -0.57 -3.99 -0.82
C ALA A 26 -1.80 -4.77 -0.36
N ALA A 27 -2.77 -4.11 0.28
CA ALA A 27 -4.05 -4.70 0.64
C ALA A 27 -4.82 -5.15 -0.62
N GLN A 28 -4.95 -4.28 -1.62
CA GLN A 28 -5.60 -4.61 -2.89
C GLN A 28 -4.93 -5.81 -3.58
N THR A 29 -3.59 -5.82 -3.65
CA THR A 29 -2.84 -6.92 -4.28
C THR A 29 -3.06 -8.24 -3.55
N ARG A 30 -3.17 -8.22 -2.21
CA ARG A 30 -3.49 -9.41 -1.41
C ARG A 30 -4.91 -9.90 -1.70
N ASP A 31 -5.89 -9.00 -1.78
CA ASP A 31 -7.28 -9.36 -2.07
C ASP A 31 -7.42 -9.96 -3.48
N GLU A 32 -6.75 -9.37 -4.48
CA GLU A 32 -6.71 -9.91 -5.84
C GLU A 32 -6.04 -11.29 -5.91
N ALA A 33 -4.95 -11.49 -5.17
CA ALA A 33 -4.28 -12.79 -5.08
C ALA A 33 -5.19 -13.85 -4.45
N LEU A 34 -5.90 -13.51 -3.37
CA LEU A 34 -6.87 -14.39 -2.72
C LEU A 34 -8.05 -14.72 -3.65
N SER A 35 -8.58 -13.72 -4.37
CA SER A 35 -9.66 -13.92 -5.34
C SER A 35 -9.25 -14.86 -6.47
N ARG A 36 -8.05 -14.68 -7.04
CA ARG A 36 -7.50 -15.60 -8.07
C ARG A 36 -7.26 -17.01 -7.55
N MET A 37 -6.92 -17.19 -6.28
CA MET A 37 -6.80 -18.52 -5.67
C MET A 37 -8.17 -19.19 -5.56
N GLN A 38 -9.22 -18.45 -5.16
CA GLN A 38 -10.58 -18.97 -5.07
C GLN A 38 -11.17 -19.32 -6.45
N GLU A 39 -10.88 -18.54 -7.49
CA GLU A 39 -11.27 -18.85 -8.87
C GLU A 39 -10.60 -20.13 -9.42
N ARG A 40 -9.46 -20.54 -8.84
CA ARG A 40 -8.63 -21.64 -9.33
C ARG A 40 -8.87 -22.98 -8.62
N GLU A 41 -9.77 -23.05 -7.65
CA GLU A 41 -10.28 -24.33 -7.14
C GLU A 41 -11.57 -24.71 -7.89
N PRO A 42 -11.52 -25.41 -9.04
CA PRO A 42 -12.70 -26.08 -9.55
C PRO A 42 -13.12 -27.13 -8.52
N ALA A 43 -14.39 -27.09 -8.12
CA ALA A 43 -14.99 -28.12 -7.29
C ALA A 43 -14.70 -29.48 -7.93
N LEU A 44 -13.96 -30.34 -7.23
CA LEU A 44 -13.76 -31.73 -7.62
C LEU A 44 -15.13 -32.40 -7.66
N THR A 45 -15.69 -32.50 -8.87
CA THR A 45 -16.89 -33.25 -9.24
C THR A 45 -16.45 -34.30 -10.24
#